data_AF-A0A392PIH5-F1
#
_entry.id   AF-A0A392PIH5-F1
#
_cell.length_a   1.000
_cell.length_b   1.000
_cell.length_c   1.000
_cell.angle_alpha   90.00
_cell.angle_beta   90.00
_cell.angle_gamma   90.00
#
_symmetry.space_group_name_H-M   'P 1'
#
loop_
_entity.id
_entity.type
_entity.pdbx_description
1 polymer ?
#
loop_
_entity_poly.entity_id
_entity_poly.type
_entity_poly.pdbx_seq_one_letter_code
_entity_poly.pdbx_strand_id
1 'polypeptide(L)' 'MGSSPRFPMYDNDFGWGIPLAIRSGKANKFDGKISAFPGREGNGSVDLEVVLKPETMFGLENDIDFMQYVTDVV' A
#
# COMPACT_ATOMS: atom_id res chain seq x y z
N MET A 1 5.73 12.91 -2.70
CA MET A 1 5.01 13.29 -1.45
C MET A 1 3.53 13.02 -1.68
N GLY A 2 2.85 12.28 -0.79
CA GLY A 2 1.45 11.87 -0.98
C GLY A 2 1.03 10.53 -0.35
N SER A 3 1.94 9.86 0.37
CA SER A 3 1.73 8.50 0.91
C SER A 3 1.60 8.51 2.44
N SER A 4 0.74 9.36 2.99
CA SER A 4 0.43 9.36 4.42
C SER A 4 -0.90 8.63 4.65
N PRO A 5 -0.97 7.69 5.61
CA PRO A 5 -2.23 7.02 5.96
C PRO A 5 -3.26 7.98 6.56
N ARG A 6 -2.87 9.23 6.86
CA ARG A 6 -3.75 10.26 7.43
C ARG A 6 -4.52 11.07 6.40
N PHE A 7 -4.26 10.89 5.09
CA PHE A 7 -5.01 11.57 4.06
C PHE A 7 -6.34 10.85 3.78
N PRO A 8 -7.44 11.58 3.51
CA PRO A 8 -8.76 10.99 3.27
C PRO A 8 -8.83 10.39 1.85
N MET A 9 -8.07 9.32 1.61
CA MET A 9 -7.92 8.76 0.26
C MET A 9 -9.20 8.10 -0.25
N TYR A 10 -9.98 7.47 0.64
CA TYR A 10 -11.23 6.77 0.31
C TYR A 10 -12.50 7.63 0.44
N ASP A 11 -12.39 8.89 0.88
CA ASP A 11 -13.54 9.78 1.10
C ASP A 11 -14.06 10.42 -0.20
N ASN A 12 -13.39 10.18 -1.32
CA ASN A 12 -13.76 10.73 -2.63
C ASN A 12 -14.87 9.88 -3.29
N ASP A 13 -16.12 10.33 -3.21
CA ASP A 13 -17.24 9.75 -3.94
C ASP A 13 -17.76 10.74 -5.00
N PHE A 14 -17.68 10.36 -6.27
CA PHE A 14 -18.16 11.15 -7.41
C PHE A 14 -19.63 10.85 -7.79
N GLY A 15 -20.33 10.06 -6.98
CA GLY A 15 -21.71 9.61 -7.20
C GLY A 15 -21.82 8.16 -7.66
N TRP A 16 -20.70 7.44 -7.79
CA TRP A 16 -20.65 6.02 -8.19
C TRP A 16 -19.99 5.13 -7.13
N GLY A 17 -19.83 5.64 -5.91
CA GLY A 17 -19.25 4.94 -4.78
C GLY A 17 -17.80 5.31 -4.49
N ILE A 18 -17.31 4.82 -3.35
CA ILE A 18 -15.96 5.08 -2.87
C ILE A 18 -14.88 4.36 -3.71
N PRO A 19 -13.61 4.81 -3.66
CA PRO A 19 -12.53 4.18 -4.41
C PRO A 19 -12.32 2.70 -4.04
N LEU A 20 -11.95 1.90 -5.03
CA LEU A 20 -11.66 0.48 -4.84
C LEU A 20 -10.25 0.25 -4.27
N ALA A 21 -9.26 1.03 -4.69
CA ALA A 21 -7.88 0.91 -4.25
C ALA A 21 -7.12 2.21 -4.52
N ILE A 22 -6.06 2.45 -3.75
CA ILE A 22 -5.16 3.59 -3.90
C ILE A 22 -3.79 3.09 -4.38
N ARG A 23 -3.25 3.70 -5.45
CA ARG A 23 -1.94 3.33 -6.01
C ARG A 23 -1.13 4.56 -6.37
N SER A 24 0.19 4.49 -6.28
CA SER A 24 1.05 5.56 -6.75
C SER A 24 1.35 5.46 -8.25
N GLY A 25 1.52 6.62 -8.88
CA GLY A 25 1.91 6.70 -10.29
C GLY A 25 3.33 6.16 -10.54
N LYS A 26 3.57 5.61 -11.74
CA LYS A 26 4.84 4.95 -12.14
C LYS A 26 6.09 5.77 -11.84
N ALA A 27 6.04 7.09 -11.98
CA ALA A 27 7.18 7.98 -11.71
C ALA A 27 7.68 7.93 -10.25
N ASN A 28 6.85 7.43 -9.32
CA ASN A 28 7.21 7.27 -7.92
C ASN A 28 7.77 5.88 -7.58
N LYS A 29 7.97 4.98 -8.56
CA LYS A 29 8.41 3.60 -8.32
C LYS A 29 9.90 3.44 -8.61
N PHE A 30 10.70 3.31 -7.56
CA PHE A 30 12.13 3.06 -7.62
C PHE A 30 12.55 2.16 -6.46
N ASP A 31 13.70 1.50 -6.59
CA ASP A 31 14.23 0.59 -5.57
C ASP A 31 14.36 1.28 -4.20
N GLY A 32 13.85 0.63 -3.16
CA GLY A 32 13.81 1.15 -1.79
C GLY A 32 12.62 2.06 -1.50
N LYS A 33 11.73 2.30 -2.46
CA LYS A 33 10.53 3.12 -2.23
C LYS A 33 9.48 2.32 -1.47
N ILE A 34 9.00 2.91 -0.38
CA ILE A 34 7.79 2.47 0.32
C ILE A 34 6.78 3.62 0.34
N SER A 35 5.53 3.30 0.04
CA SER A 35 4.39 4.21 0.16
C SER A 35 3.32 3.54 1.02
N ALA A 36 2.79 4.28 2.00
CA ALA A 36 1.71 3.83 2.86
C ALA A 36 0.43 4.60 2.53
N PHE A 37 -0.69 3.89 2.51
CA PHE A 37 -2.02 4.44 2.34
C PHE A 37 -2.90 3.94 3.48
N PRO A 38 -3.96 4.66 3.86
CA PRO A 38 -4.95 4.06 4.76
C PRO A 38 -5.52 2.82 4.09
N GLY A 39 -5.83 1.77 4.85
CA GLY A 39 -6.48 0.58 4.30
C GLY A 39 -7.97 0.84 4.05
N ARG A 40 -8.51 0.19 3.01
CA ARG A 40 -9.89 0.43 2.54
C ARG A 40 -10.95 0.10 3.59
N GLU A 41 -10.77 -1.00 4.32
CA GLU A 41 -11.70 -1.45 5.34
C GLU A 41 -11.69 -0.55 6.60
N GLY A 42 -10.75 0.38 6.69
CA GLY A 42 -10.58 1.22 7.86
C GLY A 42 -9.96 0.46 9.03
N ASN A 43 -10.43 0.71 10.25
CA ASN A 43 -9.95 0.07 11.49
C ASN A 43 -8.45 0.21 11.78
N GLY A 44 -7.80 1.24 11.24
CA GLY A 44 -6.37 1.47 11.40
C GLY A 44 -5.49 0.57 10.53
N SER A 45 -6.07 -0.18 9.58
CA SER A 45 -5.32 -0.92 8.57
C SER A 45 -4.55 0.03 7.63
N VAL A 46 -3.50 -0.49 6.99
CA VAL A 46 -2.60 0.27 6.12
C VAL A 46 -2.26 -0.59 4.90
N ASP A 47 -2.46 -0.03 3.70
CA ASP A 47 -2.01 -0.64 2.46
C ASP A 47 -0.59 -0.14 2.16
N LEU A 48 0.35 -1.07 1.91
CA LEU A 48 1.72 -0.75 1.57
C LEU A 48 2.01 -1.05 0.09
N GLU A 49 2.51 -0.05 -0.63
CA GLU A 49 3.18 -0.27 -1.91
C GLU A 49 4.70 -0.26 -1.68
N VAL A 50 5.30 -1.43 -1.81
CA VAL A 50 6.74 -1.68 -1.60
C VAL A 50 7.40 -1.94 -2.96
N VAL A 51 8.46 -1.20 -3.28
CA VAL A 51 9.23 -1.34 -4.52
C VAL A 51 10.67 -1.63 -4.14
N LEU A 52 11.11 -2.86 -4.40
CA LEU A 52 12.44 -3.36 -4.09
C LEU A 52 13.00 -4.11 -5.30
N LYS A 53 14.32 -4.23 -5.37
CA LYS A 53 14.98 -5.17 -6.27
C LYS A 53 14.49 -6.60 -6.02
N PRO A 54 14.51 -7.47 -7.06
CA PRO A 54 14.00 -8.83 -6.96
C PRO A 54 14.60 -9.63 -5.78
N GLU A 55 15.92 -9.53 -5.57
CA GLU A 55 16.62 -10.23 -4.49
C GLU A 55 16.12 -9.82 -3.09
N THR A 56 15.95 -8.51 -2.87
CA THR A 56 15.45 -7.97 -1.60
C THR A 56 13.97 -8.26 -1.41
N MET A 57 13.17 -8.18 -2.47
CA MET A 57 11.75 -8.52 -2.43
C MET A 57 11.56 -10.00 -2.06
N PHE A 58 12.34 -10.89 -2.67
CA PHE A 58 12.33 -12.31 -2.34
C PHE A 58 12.67 -12.56 -0.86
N GLY A 59 13.65 -11.83 -0.32
CA GLY A 59 13.97 -11.89 1.12
C GLY A 59 12.79 -11.48 2.00
N LEU A 60 12.13 -10.37 1.68
CA LEU A 60 10.99 -9.85 2.43
C LEU A 60 9.77 -10.79 2.38
N GLU A 61 9.48 -11.36 1.21
CA GLU A 61 8.37 -12.31 1.01
C GLU A 61 8.59 -13.65 1.74
N ASN A 62 9.84 -14.00 2.06
CA ASN A 62 10.18 -15.21 2.84
C ASN A 62 10.39 -14.93 4.34
N ASP A 63 10.30 -13.68 4.78
CA ASP A 63 10.44 -13.30 6.18
C ASP A 63 9.12 -13.57 6.93
N ILE A 64 9.10 -14.63 7.74
CA ILE A 64 7.90 -15.04 8.50
C ILE A 64 7.51 -13.98 9.54
N ASP A 65 8.50 -13.29 10.13
CA ASP A 65 8.24 -12.28 11.15
C ASP A 65 7.56 -11.05 10.54
N PHE A 66 7.84 -10.73 9.28
CA PHE A 66 7.15 -9.69 8.53
C PHE A 66 5.80 -10.17 7.99
N MET A 67 5.78 -11.33 7.32
CA MET A 67 4.61 -11.82 6.59
C MET A 67 3.43 -12.17 7.50
N GLN A 68 3.64 -12.43 8.80
CA GLN A 68 2.54 -12.61 9.75
C GLN A 68 1.60 -11.38 9.86
N TYR A 69 2.07 -10.20 9.45
CA TYR A 69 1.28 -8.95 9.46
C TYR A 69 0.71 -8.58 8.09
N VAL A 70 1.07 -9.31 7.04
CA VAL A 70 0.66 -9.02 5.67
C VAL A 70 -0.55 -9.88 5.33
N THR A 71 -1.62 -9.25 4.87
CA THR A 71 -2.78 -9.93 4.28
C THR A 71 -2.71 -9.81 2.77
N ASP A 72 -2.89 -10.93 2.07
CA ASP A 72 -3.01 -10.93 0.61
C ASP A 72 -4.23 -10.12 0.19
N VAL A 73 -3.99 -9.07 -0.59
CA VAL A 73 -5.06 -8.29 -1.22
C VAL A 73 -5.58 -9.12 -2.39
N VAL A 74 -6.75 -9.75 -2.20
CA VAL A 74 -7.52 -10.42 -3.27
C VAL A 74 -8.12 -9.38 -4.21
#